data_AF-A0A084WPJ3-F1
#
_entry.id   AF-A0A084WPJ3-F1
#
_cell.length_a   1.000
_cell.length_b   1.000
_cell.length_c   1.000
_cell.angle_alpha   90.00
_cell.angle_beta   90.00
_cell.angle_gamma   90.00
#
_symmetry.space_group_name_H-M   'P 1'
#
loop_
_entity.id
_entity.type
_entity.pdbx_description
1 polymer ?
#
loop_
_entity_poly.entity_id
_entity_poly.type
_entity_poly.pdbx_seq_one_letter_code
_entity_poly.pdbx_strand_id
1 'polypeptide(L)'
;MSNLYMLPISVFLLFNFTFIGTYIAAVLQGHVVPTVPYISDAATYSPESCVFGQFINIGCVLLGITIYVRYRQIQEISYRHSDVRQALGRCSGAAFWIGIGSCLGISIVGNFQETNVRIVHYVGAFLSFGLGTIYFWIQSYISYYIQPYMGSMQKANLRLVLSVICTIFFIMVAVTGVISHVLFNGTDPRKWYPSDGGWEYHVASSISEWIVATTFCFYVLTFTDEFRTMRFDHPPLILLEIESSRSYEPIINEPSIARKRTLGETDLNAHRPPGTVVPISLARPRPTGRPGIIAGPPVVLLRALTEPRVQQRPTENGSRQRSDGQKLASLSLSLMLVALLEALHSLTAYLSDSLRQSYI
;
A
#
# COMPACT_ATOMS: atom_id res chain seq x y z
N MET A 1 14.38 3.55 -16.83
CA MET A 1 14.84 2.78 -15.66
C MET A 1 13.73 2.73 -14.61
N SER A 2 13.72 1.76 -13.69
CA SER A 2 12.72 1.68 -12.61
C SER A 2 13.26 2.32 -11.31
N ASN A 3 12.69 3.45 -10.90
CA ASN A 3 13.17 4.26 -9.77
C ASN A 3 12.73 3.70 -8.40
N LEU A 4 13.20 2.50 -8.05
CA LEU A 4 12.74 1.76 -6.86
C LEU A 4 12.93 2.54 -5.54
N TYR A 5 13.97 3.38 -5.44
CA TYR A 5 14.24 4.23 -4.27
C TYR A 5 13.13 5.23 -3.93
N MET A 6 12.25 5.57 -4.89
CA MET A 6 11.11 6.45 -4.62
C MET A 6 10.07 5.77 -3.72
N LEU A 7 9.99 4.44 -3.68
CA LEU A 7 9.00 3.71 -2.87
C LEU A 7 9.12 4.02 -1.36
N PRO A 8 10.27 3.80 -0.68
CA PRO A 8 10.43 4.15 0.73
C PRO A 8 10.31 5.66 1.01
N ILE A 9 10.70 6.53 0.07
CA ILE A 9 10.50 7.99 0.18
C ILE A 9 9.01 8.33 0.18
N SER A 10 8.24 7.79 -0.76
CA SER A 10 6.79 8.02 -0.86
C SER A 10 6.05 7.48 0.35
N VAL A 11 6.44 6.33 0.91
CA VAL A 11 5.87 5.81 2.17
C VAL A 11 6.15 6.78 3.33
N PHE A 12 7.41 7.21 3.49
CA PHE A 12 7.80 8.15 4.55
C PHE A 12 7.03 9.47 4.45
N LEU A 13 6.97 10.08 3.27
CA LEU A 13 6.28 11.36 3.06
C LEU A 13 4.77 11.22 3.24
N LEU A 14 4.15 10.20 2.65
CA LEU A 14 2.69 10.03 2.66
C LEU A 14 2.16 9.76 4.07
N PHE A 15 2.82 8.90 4.86
CA PHE A 15 2.39 8.63 6.24
C PHE A 15 2.53 9.86 7.13
N ASN A 16 3.69 10.55 7.14
CA ASN A 16 3.87 11.76 7.95
C ASN A 16 2.91 12.89 7.52
N PHE A 17 2.71 13.10 6.21
CA PHE A 17 1.72 14.05 5.69
C PHE A 17 0.31 13.70 6.16
N THR A 18 -0.06 12.41 6.15
CA THR A 18 -1.39 11.97 6.59
C THR A 18 -1.58 12.21 8.09
N PHE A 19 -0.65 11.74 8.94
CA PHE A 19 -0.75 11.89 10.39
C PHE A 19 -0.86 13.36 10.82
N ILE A 20 0.04 14.21 10.29
CA ILE A 20 0.09 15.64 10.62
C ILE A 20 -1.12 16.37 10.03
N GLY A 21 -1.50 16.06 8.79
CA GLY A 21 -2.64 16.68 8.10
C GLY A 21 -3.97 16.40 8.79
N THR A 22 -4.23 15.16 9.21
CA THR A 22 -5.46 14.81 9.92
C THR A 22 -5.47 15.34 11.35
N TYR A 23 -4.32 15.39 12.03
CA TYR A 23 -4.21 16.07 13.33
C TYR A 23 -4.55 17.57 13.23
N ILE A 24 -3.95 18.30 12.28
CA ILE A 24 -4.24 19.72 12.06
C ILE A 24 -5.73 19.92 11.73
N ALA A 25 -6.32 19.09 10.86
CA ALA A 25 -7.74 19.16 10.55
C ALA A 25 -8.63 18.92 11.79
N ALA A 26 -8.36 17.86 12.55
CA ALA A 26 -9.14 17.52 13.75
C ALA A 26 -9.05 18.57 14.85
N VAL A 27 -7.90 19.25 15.00
CA VAL A 27 -7.77 20.42 15.89
C VAL A 27 -8.59 21.60 15.38
N LEU A 28 -8.53 21.92 14.08
CA LEU A 28 -9.28 23.04 13.50
C LEU A 28 -10.81 22.84 13.52
N GLN A 29 -11.29 21.59 13.48
CA GLN A 29 -12.71 21.27 13.69
C GLN A 29 -13.12 21.16 15.17
N GLY A 30 -12.15 21.21 16.11
CA GLY A 30 -12.41 20.97 17.54
C GLY A 30 -12.83 19.53 17.85
N HIS A 31 -12.51 18.58 16.97
CA HIS A 31 -12.74 17.15 17.16
C HIS A 31 -11.84 16.56 18.26
N VAL A 32 -10.58 16.99 18.32
CA VAL A 32 -9.61 16.63 19.38
C VAL A 32 -9.16 17.85 20.17
N VAL A 33 -8.52 17.63 21.33
CA VAL A 33 -7.88 18.68 22.13
C VAL A 33 -6.51 19.02 21.50
N PRO A 34 -6.09 20.31 21.43
CA PRO A 34 -4.80 20.72 20.87
C PRO A 34 -3.64 20.45 21.86
N THR A 35 -3.39 19.18 22.14
CA THR A 35 -2.29 18.67 22.97
C THR A 35 -1.48 17.65 22.16
N VAL A 36 -1.45 16.38 22.56
CA VAL A 36 -0.95 15.25 21.77
C VAL A 36 -1.97 14.12 21.92
N PRO A 37 -3.09 14.14 21.17
CA PRO A 37 -4.01 13.01 21.11
C PRO A 37 -3.38 11.84 20.33
N TYR A 38 -3.99 10.66 20.39
CA TYR A 38 -3.62 9.57 19.49
C TYR A 38 -3.82 9.97 18.01
N ILE A 39 -3.04 9.35 17.14
CA ILE A 39 -3.23 9.42 15.68
C ILE A 39 -4.61 8.82 15.31
N SER A 40 -5.05 7.78 16.03
CA SER A 40 -6.40 7.19 15.89
C SER A 40 -7.54 8.15 16.25
N ASP A 41 -7.40 8.94 17.32
CA ASP A 41 -8.37 9.96 17.72
C ASP A 41 -8.49 11.06 16.65
N ALA A 42 -7.35 11.57 16.17
CA ALA A 42 -7.31 12.56 15.09
C ALA A 42 -7.91 12.03 13.76
N ALA A 43 -7.90 10.72 13.56
CA ALA A 43 -8.43 10.03 12.38
C ALA A 43 -9.86 9.50 12.54
N THR A 44 -10.59 9.89 13.59
CA THR A 44 -11.89 9.28 13.92
C THR A 44 -13.09 9.89 13.18
N TYR A 45 -13.24 11.22 13.18
CA TYR A 45 -14.41 11.89 12.61
C TYR A 45 -14.26 12.17 11.10
N SER A 46 -15.37 12.38 10.40
CA SER A 46 -15.34 12.77 8.97
C SER A 46 -15.36 14.30 8.83
N PRO A 47 -14.61 14.89 7.88
CA PRO A 47 -13.94 14.24 6.74
C PRO A 47 -12.59 13.56 7.03
N GLU A 48 -11.97 13.78 8.18
CA GLU A 48 -10.60 13.36 8.49
C GLU A 48 -10.38 11.86 8.34
N SER A 49 -11.32 11.04 8.84
CA SER A 49 -11.30 9.57 8.77
C SER A 49 -11.32 9.02 7.34
N CYS A 50 -12.03 9.70 6.43
CA CYS A 50 -12.07 9.33 5.01
C CYS A 50 -10.74 9.67 4.32
N VAL A 51 -10.15 10.82 4.64
CA VAL A 51 -8.83 11.25 4.12
C VAL A 51 -7.71 10.36 4.66
N PHE A 52 -7.73 10.07 5.96
CA PHE A 52 -6.82 9.15 6.62
C PHE A 52 -6.88 7.76 5.99
N GLY A 53 -8.07 7.14 5.93
CA GLY A 53 -8.24 5.82 5.33
C GLY A 53 -7.75 5.76 3.89
N GLN A 54 -8.07 6.77 3.06
CA GLN A 54 -7.61 6.80 1.67
C GLN A 54 -6.08 6.82 1.57
N PHE A 55 -5.39 7.73 2.27
CA PHE A 55 -3.94 7.85 2.17
C PHE A 55 -3.19 6.72 2.90
N ILE A 56 -3.68 6.22 4.04
CA ILE A 56 -3.10 5.07 4.74
C ILE A 56 -3.23 3.79 3.93
N ASN A 57 -4.35 3.54 3.23
CA ASN A 57 -4.46 2.40 2.31
C ASN A 57 -3.48 2.51 1.12
N ILE A 58 -3.29 3.70 0.54
CA ILE A 58 -2.29 3.93 -0.53
C ILE A 58 -0.87 3.67 0.01
N GLY A 59 -0.52 4.23 1.17
CA GLY A 59 0.79 4.03 1.80
C GLY A 59 1.04 2.58 2.22
N CYS A 60 0.00 1.85 2.65
CA CYS A 60 0.04 0.42 2.92
C CYS A 60 0.43 -0.39 1.67
N VAL A 61 -0.15 -0.08 0.50
CA VAL A 61 0.23 -0.72 -0.78
C VAL A 61 1.68 -0.40 -1.15
N LEU A 62 2.10 0.87 -1.05
CA LEU A 62 3.48 1.29 -1.32
C LEU A 62 4.48 0.64 -0.36
N LEU A 63 4.12 0.46 0.91
CA LEU A 63 4.92 -0.27 1.90
C LEU A 63 4.98 -1.76 1.59
N GLY A 64 3.87 -2.39 1.18
CA GLY A 64 3.85 -3.78 0.73
C GLY A 64 4.77 -4.02 -0.47
N ILE A 65 4.78 -3.11 -1.44
CA ILE A 65 5.73 -3.12 -2.57
C ILE A 65 7.17 -2.91 -2.08
N THR A 66 7.40 -1.99 -1.12
CA THR A 66 8.73 -1.75 -0.53
C THR A 66 9.27 -3.01 0.18
N ILE A 67 8.43 -3.71 0.95
CA ILE A 67 8.74 -4.97 1.62
C ILE A 67 9.00 -6.09 0.60
N TYR A 68 8.24 -6.14 -0.49
CA TYR A 68 8.50 -7.07 -1.61
C TYR A 68 9.84 -6.79 -2.31
N VAL A 69 10.18 -5.52 -2.62
CA VAL A 69 11.48 -5.15 -3.19
C VAL A 69 12.61 -5.55 -2.22
N ARG A 70 12.45 -5.28 -0.93
CA ARG A 70 13.42 -5.70 0.11
C ARG A 70 13.59 -7.21 0.16
N TYR A 71 12.50 -7.97 0.07
CA TYR A 71 12.55 -9.43 -0.01
C TYR A 71 13.30 -9.91 -1.27
N ARG A 72 12.98 -9.37 -2.45
CA ARG A 72 13.64 -9.72 -3.72
C ARG A 72 15.13 -9.36 -3.72
N GLN A 73 15.52 -8.24 -3.11
CA GLN A 73 16.92 -7.86 -2.87
C GLN A 73 17.67 -8.94 -2.08
N ILE A 74 17.11 -9.39 -0.95
CA ILE A 74 17.75 -10.39 -0.08
C ILE A 74 17.85 -11.75 -0.79
N GLN A 75 16.84 -12.12 -1.57
CA GLN A 75 16.84 -13.33 -2.40
C GLN A 75 17.92 -13.29 -3.49
N GLU A 76 18.10 -12.16 -4.19
CA GLU A 76 19.12 -11.99 -5.21
C GLU A 76 20.55 -12.05 -4.63
N ILE A 77 20.79 -11.39 -3.48
CA ILE A 77 22.06 -11.48 -2.76
C ILE A 77 22.30 -12.93 -2.29
N SER A 78 21.28 -13.61 -1.77
CA SER A 78 21.35 -15.02 -1.35
C SER A 78 21.53 -16.00 -2.52
N TYR A 79 21.17 -15.62 -3.74
CA TYR A 79 21.47 -16.43 -4.93
C TYR A 79 22.95 -16.35 -5.31
N ARG A 80 23.54 -15.15 -5.21
CA ARG A 80 24.94 -14.87 -5.56
C ARG A 80 25.95 -15.25 -4.47
N HIS A 81 25.54 -15.22 -3.19
CA HIS A 81 26.42 -15.36 -2.03
C HIS A 81 25.94 -16.49 -1.10
N SER A 82 26.70 -17.58 -1.06
CA SER A 82 26.31 -18.85 -0.41
C SER A 82 26.31 -18.80 1.11
N ASP A 83 27.17 -17.95 1.69
CA ASP A 83 27.22 -17.59 3.10
C ASP A 83 25.95 -16.86 3.55
N VAL A 84 25.51 -15.84 2.79
CA VAL A 84 24.26 -15.12 3.02
C VAL A 84 23.07 -16.08 2.91
N ARG A 85 23.09 -16.99 1.93
CA ARG A 85 22.07 -18.04 1.77
C ARG A 85 22.00 -18.99 2.98
N GLN A 86 23.15 -19.39 3.50
CA GLN A 86 23.25 -20.27 4.67
C GLN A 86 22.75 -19.58 5.94
N ALA A 87 23.06 -18.29 6.11
CA ALA A 87 22.64 -17.51 7.28
C ALA A 87 21.16 -17.07 7.24
N LEU A 88 20.61 -16.75 6.07
CA LEU A 88 19.31 -16.05 5.93
C LEU A 88 18.20 -16.85 5.22
N GLY A 89 18.47 -18.07 4.76
CA GLY A 89 17.64 -18.79 3.79
C GLY A 89 16.14 -18.88 4.14
N ARG A 90 15.79 -19.17 5.40
CA ARG A 90 14.39 -19.17 5.87
C ARG A 90 13.93 -17.82 6.44
N CYS A 91 14.86 -17.02 6.99
CA CYS A 91 14.58 -15.74 7.65
C CYS A 91 14.00 -14.70 6.67
N SER A 92 14.49 -14.65 5.43
CA SER A 92 14.03 -13.68 4.42
C SER A 92 12.55 -13.88 4.04
N GLY A 93 12.12 -15.14 3.84
CA GLY A 93 10.72 -15.47 3.55
C GLY A 93 9.79 -15.25 4.75
N ALA A 94 10.26 -15.54 5.97
CA ALA A 94 9.52 -15.21 7.19
C ALA A 94 9.34 -13.69 7.35
N ALA A 95 10.40 -12.90 7.13
CA ALA A 95 10.35 -11.44 7.18
C ALA A 95 9.35 -10.86 6.18
N PHE A 96 9.30 -11.40 4.95
CA PHE A 96 8.32 -10.97 3.96
C PHE A 96 6.87 -11.11 4.46
N TRP A 97 6.48 -12.30 4.93
CA TRP A 97 5.11 -12.54 5.40
C TRP A 97 4.76 -11.77 6.68
N ILE A 98 5.72 -11.61 7.61
CA ILE A 98 5.54 -10.77 8.81
C ILE A 98 5.32 -9.31 8.41
N GLY A 99 6.09 -8.79 7.45
CA GLY A 99 5.91 -7.44 6.90
C GLY A 99 4.57 -7.23 6.19
N ILE A 100 4.11 -8.21 5.40
CA ILE A 100 2.77 -8.19 4.79
C ILE A 100 1.66 -8.24 5.87
N GLY A 101 1.86 -8.96 6.97
CA GLY A 101 0.97 -8.93 8.13
C GLY A 101 0.91 -7.56 8.82
N SER A 102 2.04 -6.85 8.88
CA SER A 102 2.08 -5.45 9.36
C SER A 102 1.30 -4.52 8.43
N CYS A 103 1.46 -4.65 7.11
CA CYS A 103 0.62 -3.92 6.14
C CYS A 103 -0.88 -4.18 6.31
N LEU A 104 -1.28 -5.44 6.54
CA LEU A 104 -2.68 -5.77 6.84
C LEU A 104 -3.17 -5.04 8.10
N GLY A 105 -2.36 -4.97 9.16
CA GLY A 105 -2.65 -4.18 10.35
C GLY A 105 -2.82 -2.68 10.07
N ILE A 106 -1.93 -2.10 9.25
CA ILE A 106 -2.00 -0.69 8.82
C ILE A 106 -3.30 -0.41 8.04
N SER A 107 -3.70 -1.30 7.13
CA SER A 107 -4.99 -1.17 6.43
C SER A 107 -6.17 -1.31 7.39
N ILE A 108 -6.11 -2.21 8.38
CA ILE A 108 -7.19 -2.35 9.38
C ILE A 108 -7.36 -1.04 10.18
N VAL A 109 -6.29 -0.46 10.75
CA VAL A 109 -6.43 0.80 11.53
C VAL A 109 -6.85 1.99 10.66
N GLY A 110 -6.48 1.99 9.37
CA GLY A 110 -6.91 3.02 8.42
C GLY A 110 -8.41 3.02 8.10
N ASN A 111 -9.08 1.86 8.19
CA ASN A 111 -10.49 1.72 7.81
C ASN A 111 -11.44 1.55 9.02
N PHE A 112 -10.98 0.93 10.11
CA PHE A 112 -11.78 0.65 11.31
C PHE A 112 -11.34 1.57 12.45
N GLN A 113 -12.05 2.67 12.66
CA GLN A 113 -11.74 3.64 13.74
C GLN A 113 -12.02 3.01 15.10
N GLU A 114 -11.19 3.33 16.10
CA GLU A 114 -11.29 2.76 17.45
C GLU A 114 -12.68 2.96 18.07
N THR A 115 -13.25 4.15 17.91
CA THR A 115 -14.55 4.51 18.49
C THR A 115 -15.73 3.78 17.85
N ASN A 116 -15.52 3.21 16.66
CA ASN A 116 -16.54 2.54 15.87
C ASN A 116 -16.45 1.02 16.03
N VAL A 117 -15.24 0.45 15.99
CA VAL A 117 -15.00 -1.00 16.07
C VAL A 117 -13.72 -1.33 16.86
N ARG A 118 -13.62 -0.85 18.11
CA ARG A 118 -12.44 -0.92 19.00
C ARG A 118 -11.64 -2.22 18.93
N ILE A 119 -12.31 -3.38 19.02
CA ILE A 119 -11.63 -4.70 19.01
C ILE A 119 -10.87 -4.92 17.69
N VAL A 120 -11.48 -4.57 16.56
CA VAL A 120 -10.85 -4.68 15.23
C VAL A 120 -9.73 -3.65 15.08
N HIS A 121 -9.92 -2.42 15.60
CA HIS A 121 -8.86 -1.41 15.63
C HIS A 121 -7.62 -1.88 16.40
N TYR A 122 -7.79 -2.38 17.63
CA TYR A 122 -6.68 -2.87 18.46
C TYR A 122 -5.99 -4.10 17.85
N VAL A 123 -6.72 -5.01 17.20
CA VAL A 123 -6.13 -6.10 16.41
C VAL A 123 -5.31 -5.54 15.25
N GLY A 124 -5.81 -4.53 14.54
CA GLY A 124 -5.07 -3.80 13.50
C GLY A 124 -3.80 -3.14 14.02
N ALA A 125 -3.87 -2.45 15.16
CA ALA A 125 -2.74 -1.76 15.78
C ALA A 125 -1.66 -2.75 16.26
N PHE A 126 -2.06 -3.88 16.86
CA PHE A 126 -1.15 -4.95 17.24
C PHE A 126 -0.49 -5.62 16.02
N LEU A 127 -1.24 -5.87 14.94
CA LEU A 127 -0.67 -6.37 13.69
C LEU A 127 0.30 -5.36 13.08
N SER A 128 -0.08 -4.08 13.02
CA SER A 128 0.74 -2.97 12.51
C SER A 128 2.07 -2.85 13.27
N PHE A 129 2.02 -2.46 14.55
CA PHE A 129 3.20 -2.14 15.34
C PHE A 129 3.92 -3.40 15.86
N GLY A 130 3.20 -4.46 16.21
CA GLY A 130 3.78 -5.71 16.70
C GLY A 130 4.54 -6.47 15.61
N LEU A 131 3.87 -6.80 14.49
CA LEU A 131 4.55 -7.49 13.38
C LEU A 131 5.57 -6.57 12.68
N GLY A 132 5.32 -5.27 12.62
CA GLY A 132 6.28 -4.30 12.09
C GLY A 132 7.57 -4.22 12.91
N THR A 133 7.48 -4.26 14.24
CA THR A 133 8.65 -4.30 15.13
C THR A 133 9.42 -5.61 14.96
N ILE A 134 8.74 -6.75 14.85
CA ILE A 134 9.37 -8.05 14.55
C ILE A 134 10.06 -8.02 13.17
N TYR A 135 9.41 -7.45 12.16
CA TYR A 135 9.99 -7.25 10.83
C TYR A 135 11.27 -6.40 10.89
N PHE A 136 11.30 -5.31 11.66
CA PHE A 136 12.48 -4.47 11.83
C PHE A 136 13.63 -5.19 12.54
N TRP A 137 13.38 -5.99 13.57
CA TRP A 137 14.41 -6.82 14.19
C TRP A 137 15.03 -7.80 13.19
N ILE A 138 14.20 -8.51 12.41
CA ILE A 138 14.69 -9.45 11.40
C ILE A 138 15.44 -8.71 10.28
N GLN A 139 14.95 -7.54 9.85
CA GLN A 139 15.63 -6.72 8.84
C GLN A 139 16.93 -6.08 9.34
N SER A 140 17.06 -5.81 10.64
CA SER A 140 18.30 -5.35 11.27
C SER A 140 19.34 -6.46 11.30
N TYR A 141 18.95 -7.65 11.77
CA TYR A 141 19.78 -8.86 11.70
C TYR A 141 20.27 -9.14 10.27
N ILE A 142 19.34 -9.16 9.29
CA ILE A 142 19.65 -9.32 7.86
C ILE A 142 20.62 -8.24 7.36
N SER A 143 20.50 -7.00 7.85
CA SER A 143 21.35 -5.88 7.41
C SER A 143 22.83 -6.06 7.75
N TYR A 144 23.17 -6.80 8.82
CA TYR A 144 24.56 -7.14 9.12
C TYR A 144 25.12 -8.20 8.14
N TYR A 145 24.34 -9.22 7.81
CA TYR A 145 24.78 -10.31 6.91
C TYR A 145 24.89 -9.87 5.45
N ILE A 146 24.04 -8.96 4.96
CA ILE A 146 24.17 -8.42 3.59
C ILE A 146 25.25 -7.34 3.49
N GLN A 147 25.73 -6.78 4.60
CA GLN A 147 26.60 -5.60 4.62
C GLN A 147 27.83 -5.68 3.69
N PRO A 148 28.57 -6.81 3.62
CA PRO A 148 29.74 -6.91 2.73
C PRO A 148 29.41 -6.77 1.24
N TYR A 149 28.14 -6.99 0.86
CA TYR A 149 27.66 -7.00 -0.51
C TYR A 149 26.75 -5.81 -0.85
N MET A 150 26.07 -5.24 0.14
CA MET A 150 25.07 -4.19 -0.04
C MET A 150 24.80 -3.42 1.27
N GLY A 151 24.70 -2.09 1.20
CA GLY A 151 24.46 -1.23 2.36
C GLY A 151 25.74 -0.79 3.07
N SER A 152 25.68 -0.52 4.38
CA SER A 152 26.86 -0.18 5.20
C SER A 152 26.64 -0.53 6.67
N MET A 153 27.72 -0.70 7.44
CA MET A 153 27.64 -1.02 8.88
C MET A 153 26.89 0.08 9.66
N GLN A 154 27.02 1.33 9.25
CA GLN A 154 26.26 2.47 9.81
C GLN A 154 24.75 2.29 9.63
N LYS A 155 24.30 1.76 8.48
CA LYS A 155 22.87 1.48 8.21
C LYS A 155 22.36 0.26 8.98
N ALA A 156 23.19 -0.77 9.17
CA ALA A 156 22.85 -1.90 10.04
C ALA A 156 22.68 -1.45 11.50
N ASN A 157 23.63 -0.67 12.02
CA ASN A 157 23.57 -0.06 13.36
C ASN A 157 22.36 0.86 13.52
N LEU A 158 22.07 1.73 12.54
CA LEU A 158 20.90 2.61 12.56
C LEU A 158 19.59 1.80 12.63
N ARG A 159 19.45 0.76 11.81
CA ARG A 159 18.28 -0.12 11.84
C ARG A 159 18.13 -0.85 13.18
N LEU A 160 19.23 -1.32 13.77
CA LEU A 160 19.22 -1.91 15.11
C LEU A 160 18.72 -0.91 16.17
N VAL A 161 19.24 0.32 16.18
CA VAL A 161 18.81 1.40 17.09
C VAL A 161 17.33 1.73 16.90
N LEU A 162 16.87 1.88 15.64
CA LEU A 162 15.46 2.14 15.34
C LEU A 162 14.56 0.96 15.76
N SER A 163 15.02 -0.29 15.68
CA SER A 163 14.27 -1.47 16.17
C SER A 163 14.13 -1.46 17.69
N VAL A 164 15.18 -1.09 18.42
CA VAL A 164 15.14 -0.91 19.88
C VAL A 164 14.17 0.21 20.27
N ILE A 165 14.23 1.36 19.59
CA ILE A 165 13.30 2.48 19.80
C ILE A 165 11.85 2.04 19.55
N CYS A 166 11.56 1.39 18.41
CA CYS A 166 10.23 0.84 18.12
C CYS A 166 9.74 -0.12 19.21
N THR A 167 10.63 -0.99 19.73
CA THR A 167 10.28 -1.96 20.77
C THR A 167 9.91 -1.26 22.08
N ILE A 168 10.71 -0.29 22.52
CA ILE A 168 10.46 0.47 23.74
C ILE A 168 9.13 1.23 23.63
N PHE A 169 8.94 1.99 22.55
CA PHE A 169 7.73 2.81 22.41
C PHE A 169 6.47 1.99 22.12
N PHE A 170 6.55 0.86 21.41
CA PHE A 170 5.43 -0.09 21.28
C PHE A 170 4.99 -0.66 22.63
N ILE A 171 5.94 -1.06 23.49
CA ILE A 171 5.64 -1.52 24.86
C ILE A 171 5.05 -0.38 25.69
N MET A 172 5.58 0.84 25.58
CA MET A 172 5.02 2.02 26.27
C MET A 172 3.57 2.30 25.87
N VAL A 173 3.25 2.34 24.56
CA VAL A 173 1.85 2.47 24.07
C VAL A 173 0.97 1.37 24.67
N ALA A 174 1.38 0.11 24.54
CA ALA A 174 0.57 -1.03 24.97
C ALA A 174 0.30 -1.02 26.49
N VAL A 175 1.31 -0.71 27.30
CA VAL A 175 1.18 -0.70 28.78
C VAL A 175 0.45 0.56 29.25
N THR A 176 0.86 1.75 28.83
CA THR A 176 0.29 3.00 29.33
C THR A 176 -1.11 3.26 28.77
N GLY A 177 -1.41 2.86 27.53
CA GLY A 177 -2.77 2.89 26.97
C GLY A 177 -3.74 1.95 27.70
N VAL A 178 -3.31 0.72 28.05
CA VAL A 178 -4.15 -0.18 28.87
C VAL A 178 -4.40 0.41 30.26
N ILE A 179 -3.37 0.97 30.92
CA ILE A 179 -3.52 1.60 32.23
C ILE A 179 -4.45 2.82 32.15
N SER A 180 -4.32 3.68 31.14
CA SER A 180 -5.18 4.86 31.02
C SER A 180 -6.65 4.48 30.82
N HIS A 181 -6.96 3.55 29.91
CA HIS A 181 -8.34 3.10 29.70
C HIS A 181 -8.95 2.34 30.89
N VAL A 182 -8.13 1.74 31.77
CA VAL A 182 -8.61 1.12 33.03
C VAL A 182 -8.89 2.18 34.11
N LEU A 183 -8.14 3.28 34.13
CA LEU A 183 -8.31 4.37 35.10
C LEU A 183 -9.30 5.45 34.66
N PHE A 184 -9.74 5.44 33.39
CA PHE A 184 -10.59 6.48 32.81
C PHE A 184 -11.96 6.62 33.51
N ASN A 185 -12.28 7.83 33.94
CA ASN A 185 -13.55 8.21 34.55
C ASN A 185 -14.23 9.42 33.87
N GLY A 186 -13.68 9.91 32.76
CA GLY A 186 -14.24 11.02 31.99
C GLY A 186 -15.47 10.62 31.16
N THR A 187 -16.11 11.61 30.53
CA THR A 187 -17.37 11.42 29.79
C THR A 187 -17.19 11.20 28.28
N ASP A 188 -16.10 11.68 27.69
CA ASP A 188 -15.76 11.46 26.28
C ASP A 188 -14.35 10.86 26.16
N PRO A 189 -14.19 9.58 25.76
CA PRO A 189 -12.90 8.90 25.69
C PRO A 189 -11.93 9.46 24.62
N ARG A 190 -12.34 10.49 23.86
CA ARG A 190 -11.52 11.21 22.85
C ARG A 190 -11.01 12.56 23.34
N LYS A 191 -11.46 13.03 24.52
CA LYS A 191 -11.17 14.37 25.04
C LYS A 191 -10.72 14.29 26.49
N TRP A 192 -9.43 14.04 26.63
CA TRP A 192 -8.75 13.80 27.90
C TRP A 192 -8.24 15.10 28.53
N TYR A 193 -8.74 15.40 29.73
CA TYR A 193 -8.36 16.54 30.56
C TYR A 193 -7.56 16.08 31.80
N PRO A 194 -6.70 16.93 32.40
CA PRO A 194 -5.97 16.58 33.63
C PRO A 194 -6.84 16.22 34.85
N SER A 195 -8.15 16.46 34.79
CA SER A 195 -9.15 16.00 35.76
C SER A 195 -9.50 14.51 35.64
N ASP A 196 -9.22 13.90 34.50
CA ASP A 196 -9.67 12.56 34.16
C ASP A 196 -8.68 11.51 34.68
N GLY A 197 -9.21 10.44 35.25
CA GLY A 197 -8.42 9.33 35.76
C GLY A 197 -7.55 8.72 34.66
N GLY A 198 -6.26 8.56 34.94
CA GLY A 198 -5.29 8.00 33.99
C GLY A 198 -4.77 8.97 32.91
N TRP A 199 -5.08 10.26 32.98
CA TRP A 199 -4.66 11.27 31.98
C TRP A 199 -3.16 11.24 31.64
N GLU A 200 -2.28 11.17 32.66
CA GLU A 200 -0.83 11.10 32.44
C GLU A 200 -0.40 9.88 31.62
N TYR A 201 -1.04 8.73 31.86
CA TYR A 201 -0.79 7.50 31.09
C TYR A 201 -1.36 7.60 29.66
N HIS A 202 -2.49 8.28 29.45
CA HIS A 202 -2.98 8.56 28.09
C HIS A 202 -1.99 9.44 27.34
N VAL A 203 -1.53 10.55 27.92
CA VAL A 203 -0.54 11.45 27.30
C VAL A 203 0.78 10.74 27.01
N ALA A 204 1.27 9.91 27.94
CA ALA A 204 2.47 9.09 27.71
C ALA A 204 2.28 8.07 26.57
N SER A 205 1.10 7.45 26.48
CA SER A 205 0.74 6.51 25.42
C SER A 205 0.66 7.20 24.06
N SER A 206 -0.07 8.32 23.96
CA SER A 206 -0.22 9.09 22.73
C SER A 206 1.12 9.60 22.21
N ILE A 207 1.97 10.20 23.06
CA ILE A 207 3.34 10.58 22.69
C ILE A 207 4.14 9.37 22.20
N SER A 208 4.00 8.21 22.86
CA SER A 208 4.68 6.97 22.44
C SER A 208 4.18 6.46 21.09
N GLU A 209 2.89 6.64 20.75
CA GLU A 209 2.31 6.27 19.45
C GLU A 209 2.91 7.11 18.32
N TRP A 210 2.95 8.44 18.49
CA TRP A 210 3.60 9.34 17.54
C TRP A 210 5.08 8.97 17.34
N ILE A 211 5.81 8.67 18.41
CA ILE A 211 7.22 8.28 18.31
C ILE A 211 7.38 6.94 17.56
N VAL A 212 6.60 5.89 17.87
CA VAL A 212 6.73 4.62 17.15
C VAL A 212 6.30 4.74 15.68
N ALA A 213 5.20 5.44 15.39
CA ALA A 213 4.73 5.67 14.01
C ALA A 213 5.74 6.46 13.16
N THR A 214 6.35 7.51 13.71
CA THR A 214 7.43 8.26 13.05
C THR A 214 8.70 7.42 12.90
N THR A 215 9.07 6.63 13.93
CA THR A 215 10.25 5.72 13.86
C THR A 215 10.06 4.64 12.79
N PHE A 216 8.84 4.12 12.62
CA PHE A 216 8.48 3.22 11.51
C PHE A 216 8.75 3.85 10.14
N CYS A 217 8.34 5.09 9.95
CA CYS A 217 8.59 5.82 8.70
C CYS A 217 10.09 5.98 8.44
N PHE A 218 10.87 6.40 9.45
CA PHE A 218 12.33 6.53 9.33
C PHE A 218 13.03 5.19 9.07
N TYR A 219 12.58 4.10 9.68
CA TYR A 219 13.13 2.76 9.42
C TYR A 219 12.96 2.39 7.94
N VAL A 220 11.76 2.57 7.38
CA VAL A 220 11.48 2.31 5.96
C VAL A 220 12.33 3.21 5.05
N LEU A 221 12.49 4.48 5.41
CA LEU A 221 13.35 5.43 4.67
C LEU A 221 14.81 4.96 4.58
N THR A 222 15.33 4.19 5.55
CA THR A 222 16.71 3.65 5.49
C THR A 222 16.96 2.72 4.29
N PHE A 223 15.92 2.18 3.62
CA PHE A 223 16.08 1.33 2.43
C PHE A 223 16.40 2.13 1.15
N THR A 224 16.09 3.43 1.12
CA THR A 224 16.19 4.30 -0.06
C THR A 224 17.53 4.18 -0.81
N ASP A 225 18.65 4.25 -0.09
CA ASP A 225 19.98 4.23 -0.70
C ASP A 225 20.31 2.89 -1.37
N GLU A 226 19.93 1.77 -0.74
CA GLU A 226 20.11 0.44 -1.32
C GLU A 226 19.16 0.20 -2.49
N PHE A 227 18.01 0.89 -2.51
CA PHE A 227 17.06 0.84 -3.62
C PHE A 227 17.48 1.75 -4.79
N ARG A 228 18.50 2.61 -4.66
CA ARG A 228 19.09 3.36 -5.79
C ARG A 228 20.00 2.50 -6.66
N THR A 229 20.61 1.45 -6.10
CA THR A 229 21.52 0.54 -6.82
C THR A 229 20.79 -0.67 -7.42
N MET A 230 19.46 -0.69 -7.40
CA MET A 230 18.62 -1.78 -7.91
C MET A 230 17.61 -1.29 -8.95
N ARG A 231 17.27 -2.19 -9.88
CA ARG A 231 16.16 -2.03 -10.81
C ARG A 231 15.41 -3.36 -10.95
N PHE A 232 14.13 -3.29 -11.26
CA PHE A 232 13.44 -4.42 -11.89
C PHE A 232 13.52 -4.25 -13.41
N ASP A 233 13.99 -5.29 -14.09
CA ASP A 233 13.66 -5.53 -15.49
C ASP A 233 12.23 -6.08 -15.56
N HIS A 234 11.49 -5.79 -16.64
CA HIS A 234 10.07 -6.12 -16.74
C HIS A 234 9.85 -7.63 -17.00
N PRO A 235 8.78 -8.25 -16.46
CA PRO A 235 8.48 -9.64 -16.75
C PRO A 235 8.17 -9.81 -18.26
N PRO A 236 8.73 -10.82 -18.93
CA PRO A 236 8.47 -11.05 -20.35
C PRO A 236 7.02 -11.46 -20.57
N LEU A 237 6.34 -10.80 -21.52
CA LEU A 237 4.99 -11.15 -21.93
C LEU A 237 5.04 -12.34 -22.89
N ILE A 238 4.61 -13.51 -22.42
CA ILE A 238 4.40 -14.69 -23.26
C ILE A 238 3.01 -14.57 -23.87
N LEU A 239 2.93 -14.26 -25.17
CA LEU A 239 1.67 -14.30 -25.91
C LEU A 239 1.28 -15.77 -26.14
N LEU A 240 0.13 -16.16 -25.61
CA LEU A 240 -0.52 -17.42 -25.97
C LEU A 240 -1.28 -17.19 -27.27
N GLU A 241 -0.85 -17.84 -28.35
CA GLU A 241 -1.52 -17.72 -29.65
C GLU A 241 -2.95 -18.30 -29.57
N ILE A 242 -3.95 -17.48 -29.93
CA ILE A 242 -5.35 -17.90 -30.00
C ILE A 242 -5.56 -18.54 -31.36
N GLU A 243 -5.92 -19.82 -31.41
CA GLU A 243 -5.89 -20.64 -32.64
C GLU A 243 -6.70 -20.08 -33.85
N SER A 244 -7.62 -19.13 -33.64
CA SER A 244 -8.28 -18.37 -34.71
C SER A 244 -7.35 -17.44 -35.50
N SER A 245 -6.15 -17.11 -35.01
CA SER A 245 -5.14 -16.33 -35.75
C SER A 245 -4.66 -17.06 -37.01
N ARG A 246 -4.55 -18.39 -36.97
CA ARG A 246 -4.09 -19.23 -38.08
C ARG A 246 -4.97 -19.16 -39.32
N SER A 247 -6.23 -18.74 -39.15
CA SER A 247 -7.22 -18.57 -40.20
C SER A 247 -7.42 -17.12 -40.66
N TYR A 248 -6.60 -16.18 -40.18
CA TYR A 248 -6.67 -14.77 -40.58
C TYR A 248 -5.73 -14.49 -41.77
N GLU A 249 -6.29 -14.39 -42.99
CA GLU A 249 -5.59 -13.74 -44.09
C GLU A 249 -5.68 -12.21 -43.94
N PRO A 250 -4.55 -11.48 -43.93
CA PRO A 250 -4.55 -10.03 -43.83
C PRO A 250 -4.99 -9.40 -45.16
N ILE A 251 -6.10 -8.63 -45.13
CA ILE A 251 -6.62 -7.92 -46.31
C ILE A 251 -5.76 -6.67 -46.59
N ILE A 252 -4.54 -6.90 -47.07
CA ILE A 252 -3.63 -5.84 -47.54
C ILE A 252 -3.80 -5.74 -49.06
N ASN A 253 -4.66 -4.82 -49.49
CA ASN A 253 -4.73 -4.41 -50.89
C ASN A 253 -3.49 -3.56 -51.23
N GLU A 254 -2.42 -4.17 -51.72
CA GLU A 254 -1.35 -3.39 -52.35
C GLU A 254 -1.91 -2.65 -53.59
N PRO A 255 -1.65 -1.34 -53.75
CA PRO A 255 -1.95 -0.64 -54.99
C PRO A 255 -1.08 -1.21 -56.11
N SER A 256 -1.71 -1.63 -57.21
CA SER A 256 -1.06 -2.42 -58.26
C SER A 256 -0.05 -1.62 -59.09
N ILE A 257 1.19 -1.55 -58.60
CA ILE A 257 2.34 -1.05 -59.37
C ILE A 257 2.55 -1.97 -60.57
N ALA A 258 2.07 -1.52 -61.74
CA ALA A 258 2.08 -2.27 -62.99
C ALA A 258 3.52 -2.48 -63.51
N ARG A 259 4.18 -3.53 -63.02
CA ARG A 259 5.54 -3.92 -63.41
C ARG A 259 5.54 -4.38 -64.87
N LYS A 260 5.84 -3.45 -65.79
CA LYS A 260 6.01 -3.71 -67.23
C LYS A 260 6.93 -4.91 -67.43
N ARG A 261 6.49 -5.89 -68.23
CA ARG A 261 7.36 -6.96 -68.72
C ARG A 261 8.40 -6.37 -69.68
N THR A 262 9.66 -6.65 -69.40
CA THR A 262 10.70 -6.83 -70.42
C THR A 262 11.05 -8.32 -70.48
N LEU A 263 11.36 -8.83 -71.67
CA LEU A 263 11.76 -10.22 -71.89
C LEU A 263 13.30 -10.33 -71.89
N GLY A 264 13.80 -11.55 -71.62
CA GLY A 264 15.21 -11.86 -71.41
C GLY A 264 15.44 -12.39 -69.98
N GLU A 265 16.09 -13.53 -69.75
CA GLU A 265 16.69 -14.47 -70.71
C GLU A 265 16.78 -15.90 -70.12
N THR A 266 16.77 -16.89 -71.02
CA THR A 266 17.33 -18.28 -70.96
C THR A 266 17.22 -19.20 -69.71
N ASP A 267 17.09 -20.50 -70.02
CA ASP A 267 16.94 -21.65 -69.10
C ASP A 267 18.15 -21.93 -68.19
N LEU A 268 17.91 -22.75 -67.14
CA LEU A 268 18.71 -23.96 -66.91
C LEU A 268 17.98 -25.03 -66.06
N ASN A 269 18.19 -26.29 -66.47
CA ASN A 269 17.78 -27.58 -65.85
C ASN A 269 18.12 -27.70 -64.34
N ALA A 270 17.46 -28.50 -63.48
CA ALA A 270 16.25 -29.36 -63.54
C ALA A 270 15.77 -29.61 -62.04
N HIS A 271 15.11 -30.67 -61.53
CA HIS A 271 14.70 -32.03 -61.99
C HIS A 271 13.55 -32.60 -61.09
N ARG A 272 13.11 -33.86 -61.30
CA ARG A 272 11.99 -34.56 -60.63
C ARG A 272 12.03 -36.09 -60.94
N PRO A 273 11.18 -36.97 -60.34
CA PRO A 273 10.63 -37.11 -58.97
C PRO A 273 10.84 -38.61 -58.54
N PRO A 274 9.88 -39.41 -57.98
CA PRO A 274 8.76 -39.19 -57.04
C PRO A 274 8.79 -40.12 -55.79
N GLY A 275 7.85 -39.91 -54.86
CA GLY A 275 7.50 -40.87 -53.80
C GLY A 275 6.21 -40.48 -53.07
N THR A 276 5.23 -41.38 -53.01
CA THR A 276 3.86 -41.13 -52.51
C THR A 276 3.46 -42.20 -51.49
N VAL A 277 2.73 -41.85 -50.42
CA VAL A 277 1.53 -42.57 -49.88
C VAL A 277 1.05 -42.00 -48.52
N VAL A 278 -0.20 -41.52 -48.54
CA VAL A 278 -1.29 -41.55 -47.53
C VAL A 278 -0.99 -41.65 -46.01
N PRO A 279 -1.54 -40.74 -45.16
CA PRO A 279 -1.71 -40.94 -43.72
C PRO A 279 -3.02 -41.68 -43.37
N ILE A 280 -3.02 -42.49 -42.31
CA ILE A 280 -4.22 -43.20 -41.81
C ILE A 280 -5.07 -42.32 -40.89
N SER A 281 -6.38 -42.34 -41.09
CA SER A 281 -7.38 -41.66 -40.24
C SER A 281 -8.08 -42.63 -39.29
N LEU A 282 -8.29 -42.22 -38.04
CA LEU A 282 -9.22 -42.83 -37.09
C LEU A 282 -10.02 -41.72 -36.39
N ALA A 283 -11.33 -41.91 -36.24
CA ALA A 283 -12.27 -40.86 -35.86
C ALA A 283 -13.46 -41.41 -35.06
N ARG A 284 -14.30 -40.47 -34.54
CA ARG A 284 -15.57 -40.65 -33.80
C ARG A 284 -15.43 -40.94 -32.28
N PRO A 285 -16.48 -40.66 -31.47
CA PRO A 285 -17.43 -39.54 -31.57
C PRO A 285 -17.74 -38.84 -30.23
N ARG A 286 -18.42 -37.68 -30.28
CA ARG A 286 -19.20 -37.15 -29.14
C ARG A 286 -20.62 -37.75 -29.13
N PRO A 287 -21.27 -37.86 -27.96
CA PRO A 287 -22.71 -37.70 -27.81
C PRO A 287 -23.08 -36.39 -27.09
N THR A 288 -24.36 -36.02 -27.11
CA THR A 288 -24.94 -34.76 -26.61
C THR A 288 -25.82 -34.96 -25.37
N GLY A 289 -25.96 -33.94 -24.51
CA GLY A 289 -26.87 -34.00 -23.36
C GLY A 289 -27.06 -32.68 -22.59
N ARG A 290 -28.31 -32.18 -22.57
CA ARG A 290 -28.90 -31.12 -21.74
C ARG A 290 -30.44 -31.25 -21.87
N PRO A 291 -31.29 -30.64 -21.01
CA PRO A 291 -30.99 -29.76 -19.88
C PRO A 291 -31.55 -30.28 -18.52
N GLY A 292 -31.38 -29.50 -17.46
CA GLY A 292 -32.13 -29.62 -16.21
C GLY A 292 -32.25 -28.26 -15.53
N ILE A 293 -33.46 -27.88 -15.10
CA ILE A 293 -33.75 -26.62 -14.40
C ILE A 293 -34.43 -26.98 -13.08
N ILE A 294 -33.89 -26.49 -11.96
CA ILE A 294 -34.52 -26.57 -10.64
C ILE A 294 -34.35 -25.20 -9.96
N ALA A 295 -35.40 -24.74 -9.29
CA ALA A 295 -35.50 -23.39 -8.72
C ALA A 295 -34.94 -23.30 -7.28
N GLY A 296 -34.61 -22.07 -6.86
CA GLY A 296 -34.33 -21.71 -5.46
C GLY A 296 -35.42 -20.78 -4.88
N PRO A 297 -35.69 -20.83 -3.56
CA PRO A 297 -36.70 -20.00 -2.89
C PRO A 297 -36.26 -18.53 -2.69
N PRO A 298 -37.19 -17.60 -2.37
CA PRO A 298 -36.99 -16.16 -2.58
C PRO A 298 -36.32 -15.39 -1.44
N VAL A 299 -35.83 -14.20 -1.77
CA VAL A 299 -35.29 -13.18 -0.85
C VAL A 299 -36.38 -12.63 0.07
N VAL A 300 -36.12 -12.60 1.37
CA VAL A 300 -36.97 -11.92 2.37
C VAL A 300 -36.58 -10.43 2.45
N LEU A 301 -37.49 -9.56 2.02
CA LEU A 301 -37.33 -8.10 2.12
C LEU A 301 -37.57 -7.64 3.56
N LEU A 302 -36.53 -7.17 4.26
CA LEU A 302 -36.67 -6.69 5.63
C LEU A 302 -37.44 -5.36 5.66
N ARG A 303 -38.58 -5.34 6.35
CA ARG A 303 -39.50 -4.21 6.42
C ARG A 303 -38.98 -3.15 7.40
N ALA A 304 -38.76 -1.92 6.94
CA ALA A 304 -38.34 -0.83 7.80
C ALA A 304 -39.42 -0.48 8.84
N LEU A 305 -39.03 -0.35 10.11
CA LEU A 305 -39.86 0.21 11.17
C LEU A 305 -39.59 1.71 11.29
N THR A 306 -40.62 2.52 11.06
CA THR A 306 -40.57 3.97 11.21
C THR A 306 -41.17 4.39 12.55
N GLU A 307 -40.33 4.82 13.50
CA GLU A 307 -40.78 5.56 14.68
C GLU A 307 -40.70 7.08 14.45
N PRO A 308 -41.63 7.87 15.01
CA PRO A 308 -41.68 9.32 14.79
C PRO A 308 -40.63 10.07 15.61
N ARG A 309 -39.65 10.67 14.94
CA ARG A 309 -38.73 11.63 15.59
C ARG A 309 -39.45 12.93 15.94
N VAL A 310 -39.48 13.29 17.22
CA VAL A 310 -39.87 14.63 17.69
C VAL A 310 -38.85 15.64 17.18
N GLN A 311 -39.31 16.59 16.35
CA GLN A 311 -38.43 17.54 15.67
C GLN A 311 -38.21 18.82 16.50
N GLN A 312 -37.18 18.82 17.34
CA GLN A 312 -36.73 20.06 18.00
C GLN A 312 -36.21 21.07 16.97
N ARG A 313 -36.61 22.33 17.13
CA ARG A 313 -36.27 23.43 16.22
C ARG A 313 -34.84 23.94 16.53
N PRO A 314 -33.93 24.06 15.55
CA PRO A 314 -32.56 24.53 15.81
C PRO A 314 -32.52 25.98 16.30
N THR A 315 -31.60 26.29 17.21
CA THR A 315 -31.27 27.66 17.63
C THR A 315 -30.23 28.29 16.70
N GLU A 316 -30.34 29.60 16.43
CA GLU A 316 -29.54 30.27 15.39
C GLU A 316 -28.03 30.33 15.66
N ASN A 317 -27.59 30.23 16.91
CA ASN A 317 -26.16 30.08 17.23
C ASN A 317 -25.59 28.77 16.64
N GLY A 318 -26.36 27.68 16.69
CA GLY A 318 -25.93 26.38 16.16
C GLY A 318 -25.81 26.36 14.64
N SER A 319 -26.63 27.14 13.91
CA SER A 319 -26.53 27.23 12.45
C SER A 319 -25.34 28.09 11.99
N ARG A 320 -25.02 29.20 12.68
CA ARG A 320 -23.80 29.97 12.42
C ARG A 320 -22.54 29.16 12.68
N GLN A 321 -22.38 28.61 13.88
CA GLN A 321 -21.17 27.86 14.26
C GLN A 321 -20.93 26.65 13.34
N ARG A 322 -22.00 25.98 12.89
CA ARG A 322 -21.93 24.90 11.90
C ARG A 322 -21.60 25.39 10.48
N SER A 323 -22.11 26.55 10.07
CA SER A 323 -21.78 27.16 8.77
C SER A 323 -20.31 27.58 8.70
N ASP A 324 -19.77 28.15 9.77
CA ASP A 324 -18.38 28.60 9.82
C ASP A 324 -17.40 27.42 9.95
N GLY A 325 -17.76 26.38 10.71
CA GLY A 325 -17.06 25.09 10.69
C GLY A 325 -17.06 24.44 9.30
N GLN A 326 -18.19 24.46 8.56
CA GLN A 326 -18.23 23.97 7.17
C GLN A 326 -17.37 24.79 6.21
N LYS A 327 -17.28 26.12 6.38
CA LYS A 327 -16.34 26.95 5.61
C LYS A 327 -14.89 26.58 5.92
N LEU A 328 -14.53 26.47 7.20
CA LEU A 328 -13.20 26.03 7.64
C LEU A 328 -12.85 24.63 7.10
N ALA A 329 -13.80 23.68 7.13
CA ALA A 329 -13.62 22.34 6.55
C ALA A 329 -13.39 22.39 5.03
N SER A 330 -14.16 23.22 4.30
CA SER A 330 -13.93 23.42 2.86
C SER A 330 -12.57 24.06 2.58
N LEU A 331 -12.11 24.99 3.43
CA LEU A 331 -10.81 25.65 3.31
C LEU A 331 -9.66 24.67 3.60
N SER A 332 -9.76 23.83 4.63
CA SER A 332 -8.74 22.80 4.92
C SER A 332 -8.70 21.71 3.85
N LEU A 333 -9.84 21.32 3.28
CA LEU A 333 -9.90 20.43 2.12
C LEU A 333 -9.28 21.08 0.87
N SER A 334 -9.55 22.37 0.60
CA SER A 334 -8.91 23.12 -0.48
C SER A 334 -7.38 23.22 -0.28
N LEU A 335 -6.91 23.50 0.94
CA LEU A 335 -5.48 23.58 1.24
C LEU A 335 -4.79 22.22 1.12
N MET A 336 -5.39 21.13 1.60
CA MET A 336 -4.87 19.77 1.39
C MET A 336 -4.88 19.37 -0.09
N LEU A 337 -5.88 19.80 -0.87
CA LEU A 337 -5.92 19.57 -2.32
C LEU A 337 -4.84 20.38 -3.06
N VAL A 338 -4.60 21.64 -2.68
CA VAL A 338 -3.50 22.45 -3.22
C VAL A 338 -2.15 21.82 -2.89
N ALA A 339 -1.91 21.39 -1.64
CA ALA A 339 -0.68 20.70 -1.26
C ALA A 339 -0.50 19.37 -2.02
N LEU A 340 -1.59 18.62 -2.26
CA LEU A 340 -1.56 17.39 -3.08
C LEU A 340 -1.22 17.70 -4.54
N LEU A 341 -1.76 18.79 -5.11
CA LEU A 341 -1.48 19.24 -6.47
C LEU A 341 -0.05 19.77 -6.62
N GLU A 342 0.48 20.52 -5.65
CA GLU A 342 1.89 20.95 -5.63
C GLU A 342 2.86 19.78 -5.45
N ALA A 343 2.51 18.77 -4.65
CA ALA A 343 3.27 17.53 -4.53
C ALA A 343 3.25 16.74 -5.84
N LEU A 344 2.10 16.63 -6.52
CA LEU A 344 2.01 16.05 -7.86
C LEU A 344 2.81 16.83 -8.89
N HIS A 345 2.77 18.16 -8.85
CA HIS A 345 3.49 19.03 -9.78
C HIS A 345 5.00 18.94 -9.57
N SER A 346 5.45 18.90 -8.32
CA SER A 346 6.85 18.68 -7.96
C SER A 346 7.33 17.30 -8.39
N LEU A 347 6.49 16.26 -8.25
CA LEU A 347 6.78 14.91 -8.73
C LEU A 347 6.84 14.83 -10.26
N THR A 348 5.93 15.48 -10.99
CA THR A 348 5.95 15.47 -12.47
C THR A 348 7.07 16.35 -13.04
N ALA A 349 7.39 17.48 -12.41
CA ALA A 349 8.58 18.28 -12.75
C ALA A 349 9.87 17.47 -12.54
N TYR A 350 10.02 16.82 -11.37
CA TYR A 350 11.16 15.95 -11.08
C TYR A 350 11.28 14.77 -12.06
N LEU A 351 10.17 14.12 -12.41
CA LEU A 351 10.15 13.06 -13.42
C LEU A 351 10.47 13.59 -14.82
N SER A 352 10.00 14.79 -15.17
CA SER A 352 10.29 15.45 -16.45
C SER A 352 11.80 15.76 -16.59
N ASP A 353 12.41 16.38 -15.58
CA ASP A 353 13.84 16.68 -15.59
C ASP A 353 14.69 15.41 -15.51
N SER A 354 14.29 14.40 -14.71
CA SER A 354 14.96 13.10 -14.66
C SER A 354 14.89 12.36 -16.00
N LEU A 355 13.79 12.47 -16.76
CA LEU A 355 13.69 11.93 -18.11
C LEU A 355 14.60 12.73 -19.06
N ARG A 356 14.56 14.07 -18.99
CA ARG A 356 15.39 14.96 -19.84
C ARG A 356 16.89 14.74 -19.65
N GLN A 357 17.33 14.47 -18.42
CA GLN A 357 18.71 14.08 -18.07
C GLN A 357 19.09 12.64 -18.45
N SER A 358 18.18 11.87 -19.06
CA SER A 358 18.46 10.53 -19.60
C SER A 358 18.29 10.42 -21.12
N TYR A 359 18.20 11.58 -21.80
CA TYR A 359 18.24 11.75 -23.26
C TYR A 359 19.38 12.69 -23.71
N ILE A 360 20.34 12.96 -22.82
CA ILE A 360 21.61 13.68 -23.05
C ILE A 360 22.73 12.78 -22.52
#